data_AF-A0ABC9EDB8-F1
#
_entry.id   AF-A0ABC9EDB8-F1
#
_cell.length_a   1.000
_cell.length_b   1.000
_cell.length_c   1.000
_cell.angle_alpha   90.00
_cell.angle_beta   90.00
_cell.angle_gamma   90.00
#
_symmetry.space_group_name_H-M   'P 1'
#
loop_
_entity.id
_entity.type
_entity.pdbx_description
1 polymer ?
#
loop_
_entity_poly.entity_id
_entity_poly.type
_entity_poly.pdbx_seq_one_letter_code
_entity_poly.pdbx_strand_id
1 'polypeptide(L)'
;MGRAFVYVILGGGVAAGYAALEFARRGGYSRGELCIISEEAVAPYERPALSKGYLLPEGAARLPGFHTCVGANDELLTIKWYKEQGIELVLGTKVISADVRRKTLLTGTGETISYKTLIIATGARALKLQEFGIQGSDASNICYLRNIDDADKLVNAMKLCPGGNAVVIGGGYIGMECAAALVTNKIRVTMVFPEKHCMGRLFTPKIAEYYENYYTSKGVTFVKGTVLTSFEKDMTGKVTAVILKDGKHLPADMVVVGIGIRANTSLFEGQLVMSMENGGIKVNGQLQTSDSSVYAVGDVAAFPIKLFDGDIRRLEHVDSARRTARHAVASILEPSKTREIDYLPFFYSRVFTLSWQFYGDNVGEVFHFGDFTSSSPRFGAYWVSKGRIAGAFLEGGSRDEYEAISVVVWRKAKVANIEELEIQGLAFAIQESQMEAPDSGLAMVGKPTYAWHATVGVVAAVSIAAIGYWYGRKRRRW
;
A
#
# COMPACT_ATOMS: atom_id res chain seq x y z
N MET A 1 -30.29 -21.75 0.33
CA MET A 1 -30.81 -20.77 -0.64
C MET A 1 -29.59 -20.10 -1.27
N GLY A 2 -29.53 -19.96 -2.60
CA GLY A 2 -28.34 -19.44 -3.27
C GLY A 2 -28.69 -18.28 -4.20
N ARG A 3 -27.75 -17.34 -4.36
CA ARG A 3 -27.85 -16.21 -5.28
C ARG A 3 -26.88 -16.39 -6.44
N ALA A 4 -27.20 -15.76 -7.57
CA ALA A 4 -26.38 -15.81 -8.77
C ALA A 4 -26.14 -14.40 -9.31
N PHE A 5 -24.89 -14.13 -9.68
CA PHE A 5 -24.48 -12.87 -10.29
C PHE A 5 -23.72 -13.14 -11.59
N VAL A 6 -23.70 -12.16 -12.49
CA VAL A 6 -22.82 -12.26 -13.67
C VAL A 6 -21.39 -12.03 -13.21
N TYR A 7 -21.16 -10.97 -12.42
CA TYR A 7 -19.85 -10.57 -11.93
C TYR A 7 -19.83 -10.63 -10.41
N VAL A 8 -18.82 -11.31 -9.86
CA VAL A 8 -18.54 -11.26 -8.42
C VAL A 8 -17.13 -10.73 -8.22
N ILE A 9 -16.99 -9.74 -7.34
CA ILE A 9 -15.71 -9.29 -6.81
C ILE A 9 -15.57 -9.85 -5.40
N LEU A 10 -14.58 -10.72 -5.18
CA LEU A 10 -14.30 -11.27 -3.86
C LEU A 10 -13.23 -10.44 -3.14
N GLY A 11 -13.62 -9.79 -2.06
CA GLY A 11 -12.83 -8.83 -1.30
C GLY A 11 -13.41 -7.41 -1.45
N GLY A 12 -13.50 -6.67 -0.34
CA GLY A 12 -14.01 -5.28 -0.31
C GLY A 12 -12.92 -4.22 -0.16
N GLY A 13 -11.70 -4.48 -0.64
CA GLY A 13 -10.57 -3.56 -0.51
C GLY A 13 -10.48 -2.51 -1.62
N VAL A 14 -9.33 -1.83 -1.71
CA VAL A 14 -9.04 -0.81 -2.74
C VAL A 14 -9.34 -1.32 -4.15
N ALA A 15 -8.80 -2.49 -4.53
CA ALA A 15 -9.02 -3.04 -5.88
C ALA A 15 -10.52 -3.23 -6.20
N ALA A 16 -11.34 -3.61 -5.21
CA ALA A 16 -12.77 -3.82 -5.42
C ALA A 16 -13.53 -2.52 -5.68
N GLY A 17 -13.24 -1.46 -4.92
CA GLY A 17 -13.85 -0.14 -5.14
C GLY A 17 -13.50 0.43 -6.51
N TYR A 18 -12.24 0.29 -6.92
CA TYR A 18 -11.78 0.76 -8.24
C TYR A 18 -12.31 -0.09 -9.41
N ALA A 19 -12.50 -1.40 -9.22
CA ALA A 19 -13.17 -2.25 -10.20
C ALA A 19 -14.66 -1.87 -10.33
N ALA A 20 -15.35 -1.62 -9.21
CA ALA A 20 -16.75 -1.19 -9.22
C ALA A 20 -16.95 0.12 -9.99
N LEU A 21 -16.09 1.11 -9.76
CA LEU A 21 -16.11 2.37 -10.49
C LEU A 21 -15.86 2.18 -11.99
N GLU A 22 -14.93 1.29 -12.37
CA GLU A 22 -14.66 1.01 -13.78
C GLU A 22 -15.85 0.32 -14.46
N PHE A 23 -16.52 -0.63 -13.78
CA PHE A 23 -17.74 -1.25 -14.29
C PHE A 23 -18.82 -0.20 -14.55
N ALA A 24 -19.04 0.71 -13.59
CA ALA A 24 -20.01 1.80 -13.72
C ALA A 24 -19.69 2.73 -14.90
N ARG A 25 -18.41 3.07 -15.10
CA ARG A 25 -17.96 3.95 -16.20
C ARG A 25 -18.12 3.34 -17.58
N ARG A 26 -17.89 2.03 -17.72
CA ARG A 26 -17.97 1.33 -19.01
C ARG A 26 -19.38 0.91 -19.39
N GLY A 27 -20.31 0.87 -18.43
CA GLY A 27 -21.71 0.53 -18.69
C GLY A 27 -21.93 -0.91 -19.18
N GLY A 28 -21.10 -1.85 -18.71
CA GLY A 28 -21.10 -3.25 -19.18
C GLY A 28 -21.85 -4.26 -18.32
N TYR A 29 -22.70 -3.82 -17.39
CA TYR A 29 -23.51 -4.68 -16.54
C TYR A 29 -24.88 -4.03 -16.28
N SER A 30 -25.90 -4.85 -16.04
CA SER A 30 -27.23 -4.44 -15.64
C SER A 30 -27.34 -4.37 -14.11
N ARG A 31 -28.29 -3.58 -13.60
CA ARG A 31 -28.57 -3.50 -12.16
C ARG A 31 -28.79 -4.91 -11.57
N GLY A 32 -28.10 -5.23 -10.49
CA GLY A 32 -28.18 -6.53 -9.82
C GLY A 32 -27.25 -7.61 -10.40
N GLU A 33 -26.49 -7.34 -11.47
CA GLU A 33 -25.56 -8.33 -12.05
C GLU A 33 -24.17 -8.36 -11.40
N LEU A 34 -23.79 -7.31 -10.67
CA LEU A 34 -22.49 -7.17 -10.00
C LEU A 34 -22.65 -7.22 -8.48
N CYS A 35 -21.87 -8.10 -7.85
CA CYS A 35 -21.79 -8.24 -6.40
C CYS A 35 -20.35 -8.08 -5.91
N ILE A 36 -20.18 -7.43 -4.76
CA ILE A 36 -18.92 -7.39 -4.00
C ILE A 36 -19.16 -8.07 -2.66
N ILE A 37 -18.34 -9.09 -2.34
CA ILE A 37 -18.40 -9.80 -1.06
C ILE A 37 -17.19 -9.40 -0.24
N SER A 38 -17.40 -8.93 0.99
CA SER A 38 -16.35 -8.43 1.87
C SER A 38 -16.49 -8.99 3.28
N GLU A 39 -15.38 -9.47 3.84
CA GLU A 39 -15.29 -9.81 5.28
C GLU A 39 -15.39 -8.57 6.17
N GLU A 40 -14.92 -7.40 5.69
CA GLU A 40 -15.05 -6.14 6.42
C GLU A 40 -16.50 -5.63 6.37
N ALA A 41 -16.98 -5.02 7.46
CA ALA A 41 -18.35 -4.52 7.62
C ALA A 41 -18.62 -3.15 6.95
N VAL A 42 -17.63 -2.60 6.23
CA VAL A 42 -17.68 -1.28 5.59
C VAL A 42 -17.44 -1.38 4.10
N ALA A 43 -17.94 -0.40 3.34
CA ALA A 43 -17.66 -0.30 1.91
C ALA A 43 -16.16 -0.04 1.64
N PRO A 44 -15.65 -0.34 0.43
CA PRO A 44 -14.26 -0.13 0.06
C PRO A 44 -13.70 1.24 0.43
N TYR A 45 -12.46 1.28 0.92
CA TYR A 45 -11.80 2.50 1.38
C TYR A 45 -10.30 2.55 1.04
N GLU A 46 -9.74 3.75 1.11
CA GLU A 46 -8.32 4.01 0.87
C GLU A 46 -7.48 3.53 2.05
N ARG A 47 -7.09 2.24 2.01
CA ARG A 47 -6.31 1.58 3.06
C ARG A 47 -5.04 2.36 3.51
N PRO A 48 -4.30 3.08 2.65
CA PRO A 48 -3.15 3.89 3.09
C PRO A 48 -3.48 4.98 4.13
N ALA A 49 -4.74 5.35 4.32
CA ALA A 49 -5.15 6.30 5.35
C ALA A 49 -4.97 5.74 6.78
N LEU A 50 -5.05 4.42 6.94
CA LEU A 50 -5.08 3.74 8.25
C LEU A 50 -3.80 3.92 9.08
N SER A 51 -2.64 4.04 8.44
CA SER A 51 -1.34 4.28 9.08
C SER A 51 -0.92 5.76 9.06
N LYS A 52 -1.76 6.63 8.50
CA LYS A 52 -1.49 8.06 8.32
C LYS A 52 -2.56 8.90 9.01
N GLY A 53 -3.47 9.49 8.23
CA GLY A 53 -4.50 10.39 8.73
C GLY A 53 -5.39 9.77 9.82
N TYR A 54 -5.59 8.45 9.82
CA TYR A 54 -6.43 7.77 10.81
C TYR A 54 -5.85 7.83 12.23
N LEU A 55 -4.52 7.86 12.35
CA LEU A 55 -3.79 7.80 13.63
C LEU A 55 -3.41 9.18 14.18
N LEU A 56 -3.83 10.27 13.53
CA LEU A 56 -3.54 11.62 14.01
C LEU A 56 -4.28 11.91 15.33
N PRO A 57 -3.65 12.64 16.28
CA PRO A 57 -4.29 13.01 17.54
C PRO A 57 -5.47 14.00 17.34
N GLU A 58 -5.37 14.83 16.30
CA GLU A 58 -6.37 15.85 15.95
C GLU A 58 -6.67 15.78 14.45
N GLY A 59 -7.92 16.07 14.05
CA GLY A 59 -8.32 16.04 12.64
C GLY A 59 -8.23 14.66 11.99
N ALA A 60 -8.33 13.59 12.79
CA ALA A 60 -8.13 12.22 12.33
C ALA A 60 -9.13 11.83 11.22
N ALA A 61 -8.63 11.21 10.15
CA ALA A 61 -9.46 10.74 9.05
C ALA A 61 -10.42 9.63 9.55
N ARG A 62 -11.71 9.75 9.23
CA ARG A 62 -12.74 8.75 9.56
C ARG A 62 -13.61 8.47 8.35
N LEU A 63 -14.16 7.26 8.27
CA LEU A 63 -15.19 6.97 7.28
C LEU A 63 -16.44 7.83 7.60
N PRO A 64 -17.17 8.30 6.57
CA PRO A 64 -17.06 7.92 5.15
C PRO A 64 -16.00 8.71 4.35
N GLY A 65 -15.24 9.62 4.96
CA GLY A 65 -14.42 10.63 4.25
C GLY A 65 -13.25 10.10 3.40
N PHE A 66 -12.89 8.82 3.55
CA PHE A 66 -11.83 8.19 2.76
C PHE A 66 -12.27 6.85 2.14
N HIS A 67 -13.57 6.66 1.89
CA HIS A 67 -13.99 5.60 0.97
C HIS A 67 -13.29 5.78 -0.39
N THR A 68 -13.01 4.68 -1.09
CA THR A 68 -12.49 4.79 -2.46
C THR A 68 -13.48 5.62 -3.28
N CYS A 69 -13.06 6.41 -4.26
CA CYS A 69 -11.75 6.47 -4.90
C CYS A 69 -11.04 7.82 -4.66
N VAL A 70 -11.35 8.51 -3.54
CA VAL A 70 -10.81 9.87 -3.27
C VAL A 70 -9.29 9.90 -3.07
N GLY A 71 -8.68 8.77 -2.71
CA GLY A 71 -7.23 8.61 -2.66
C GLY A 71 -6.60 8.53 -4.05
N ALA A 72 -7.43 8.58 -5.10
CA ALA A 72 -7.05 8.96 -6.43
C ALA A 72 -7.78 10.19 -6.98
N ASN A 73 -8.11 11.18 -6.14
CA ASN A 73 -8.93 12.37 -6.47
C ASN A 73 -10.10 12.07 -7.42
N ASP A 74 -10.71 10.91 -7.23
CA ASP A 74 -11.82 10.43 -8.02
C ASP A 74 -13.10 10.48 -7.17
N GLU A 75 -14.21 10.00 -7.71
CA GLU A 75 -15.51 10.02 -7.01
C GLU A 75 -15.46 9.26 -5.66
N LEU A 76 -16.15 9.80 -4.65
CA LEU A 76 -16.33 9.15 -3.35
C LEU A 76 -17.47 8.11 -3.42
N LEU A 77 -17.12 6.83 -3.37
CA LEU A 77 -18.06 5.71 -3.48
C LEU A 77 -18.63 5.34 -2.11
N THR A 78 -19.65 6.09 -1.67
CA THR A 78 -20.39 5.78 -0.43
C THR A 78 -21.29 4.54 -0.61
N ILE A 79 -21.84 3.96 0.48
CA ILE A 79 -22.84 2.88 0.40
C ILE A 79 -24.03 3.26 -0.50
N LYS A 80 -24.44 4.54 -0.47
CA LYS A 80 -25.51 5.06 -1.33
C LYS A 80 -25.14 4.96 -2.81
N TRP A 81 -23.90 5.27 -3.18
CA TRP A 81 -23.41 5.17 -4.55
C TRP A 81 -23.57 3.75 -5.10
N TYR A 82 -23.15 2.72 -4.35
CA TYR A 82 -23.29 1.32 -4.79
C TYR A 82 -24.76 0.94 -5.03
N LYS A 83 -25.67 1.36 -4.15
CA LYS A 83 -27.11 1.14 -4.30
C LYS A 83 -27.67 1.84 -5.55
N GLU A 84 -27.23 3.08 -5.81
CA GLU A 84 -27.63 3.85 -6.99
C GLU A 84 -27.10 3.23 -8.28
N GLN A 85 -25.91 2.63 -8.26
CA GLN A 85 -25.36 1.87 -9.39
C GLN A 85 -25.98 0.48 -9.54
N GLY A 86 -26.78 0.01 -8.57
CA GLY A 86 -27.35 -1.33 -8.58
C GLY A 86 -26.29 -2.42 -8.37
N ILE A 87 -25.21 -2.09 -7.65
CA ILE A 87 -24.17 -3.02 -7.23
C ILE A 87 -24.51 -3.53 -5.84
N GLU A 88 -24.52 -4.85 -5.67
CA GLU A 88 -24.79 -5.45 -4.38
C GLU A 88 -23.53 -5.54 -3.52
N LEU A 89 -23.57 -4.95 -2.32
CA LEU A 89 -22.52 -5.08 -1.31
C LEU A 89 -22.93 -6.10 -0.23
N VAL A 90 -22.26 -7.24 -0.21
CA VAL A 90 -22.40 -8.27 0.82
C VAL A 90 -21.27 -8.09 1.83
N LEU A 91 -21.48 -7.21 2.82
CA LEU A 91 -20.49 -6.83 3.83
C LEU A 91 -20.52 -7.75 5.06
N GLY A 92 -19.47 -7.71 5.88
CA GLY A 92 -19.37 -8.51 7.11
C GLY A 92 -19.43 -10.03 6.86
N THR A 93 -19.12 -10.46 5.64
CA THR A 93 -19.36 -11.82 5.16
C THR A 93 -18.07 -12.41 4.61
N LYS A 94 -17.53 -13.38 5.35
CA LYS A 94 -16.35 -14.15 4.93
C LYS A 94 -16.77 -15.25 3.93
N VAL A 95 -16.03 -15.40 2.84
CA VAL A 95 -16.09 -16.61 2.02
C VAL A 95 -15.14 -17.64 2.60
N ILE A 96 -15.66 -18.83 2.89
CA ILE A 96 -14.92 -19.92 3.55
C ILE A 96 -14.51 -21.03 2.59
N SER A 97 -15.15 -21.12 1.42
CA SER A 97 -14.78 -22.07 0.36
C SER A 97 -15.10 -21.48 -1.01
N ALA A 98 -14.25 -21.77 -1.99
CA ALA A 98 -14.46 -21.46 -3.40
C ALA A 98 -14.30 -22.73 -4.24
N ASP A 99 -15.20 -22.92 -5.20
CA ASP A 99 -15.09 -23.96 -6.23
C ASP A 99 -15.07 -23.27 -7.59
N VAL A 100 -13.88 -23.16 -8.16
CA VAL A 100 -13.64 -22.48 -9.44
C VAL A 100 -14.35 -23.21 -10.58
N ARG A 101 -14.30 -24.55 -10.57
CA ARG A 101 -14.91 -25.38 -11.62
C ARG A 101 -16.42 -25.25 -11.66
N ARG A 102 -17.06 -25.25 -10.49
CA ARG A 102 -18.52 -25.08 -10.34
C ARG A 102 -18.94 -23.61 -10.33
N LYS A 103 -17.98 -22.68 -10.28
CA LYS A 103 -18.17 -21.23 -10.20
C LYS A 103 -19.04 -20.79 -9.02
N THR A 104 -18.71 -21.31 -7.82
CA THR A 104 -19.47 -21.04 -6.60
C THR A 104 -18.57 -20.64 -5.43
N LEU A 105 -19.07 -19.73 -4.60
CA LEU A 105 -18.47 -19.31 -3.34
C LEU A 105 -19.42 -19.67 -2.18
N LEU A 106 -18.91 -20.30 -1.14
CA LEU A 106 -19.65 -20.60 0.09
C LEU A 106 -19.27 -19.56 1.16
N THR A 107 -20.25 -18.84 1.67
CA THR A 107 -20.07 -17.86 2.74
C THR A 107 -20.06 -18.54 4.11
N GLY A 108 -19.50 -17.87 5.11
CA GLY A 108 -19.53 -18.29 6.52
C GLY A 108 -20.95 -18.35 7.11
N THR A 109 -21.93 -17.73 6.45
CA THR A 109 -23.36 -17.82 6.82
C THR A 109 -24.06 -19.05 6.19
N GLY A 110 -23.34 -19.86 5.41
CA GLY A 110 -23.88 -21.03 4.71
C GLY A 110 -24.55 -20.73 3.37
N GLU A 111 -24.50 -19.48 2.91
CA GLU A 111 -25.03 -19.09 1.60
C GLU A 111 -24.06 -19.52 0.49
N THR A 112 -24.60 -20.06 -0.60
CA THR A 112 -23.82 -20.32 -1.82
C THR A 112 -24.13 -19.24 -2.86
N ILE A 113 -23.09 -18.55 -3.34
CA ILE A 113 -23.18 -17.53 -4.38
C ILE A 113 -22.49 -18.05 -5.64
N SER A 114 -23.23 -18.16 -6.75
CA SER A 114 -22.68 -18.54 -8.06
C SER A 114 -22.34 -17.33 -8.93
N TYR A 115 -21.34 -17.46 -9.80
CA TYR A 115 -20.90 -16.39 -10.69
C TYR A 115 -20.71 -16.86 -12.14
N LYS A 116 -20.78 -15.92 -13.11
CA LYS A 116 -20.25 -16.18 -14.47
C LYS A 116 -18.77 -15.84 -14.55
N THR A 117 -18.37 -14.71 -13.96
CA THR A 117 -17.00 -14.20 -13.88
C THR A 117 -16.66 -13.78 -12.44
N LEU A 118 -15.48 -14.17 -11.97
CA LEU A 118 -14.96 -13.82 -10.64
C LEU A 118 -13.72 -12.91 -10.76
N ILE A 119 -13.70 -11.83 -9.99
CA ILE A 119 -12.50 -11.01 -9.75
C ILE A 119 -12.04 -11.27 -8.32
N ILE A 120 -10.88 -11.90 -8.15
CA ILE A 120 -10.25 -12.15 -6.87
C ILE A 120 -9.49 -10.87 -6.45
N ALA A 121 -10.04 -10.16 -5.47
CA ALA A 121 -9.52 -8.93 -4.88
C ALA A 121 -9.31 -9.08 -3.36
N THR A 122 -8.95 -10.29 -2.90
CA THR A 122 -8.83 -10.67 -1.49
C THR A 122 -7.63 -10.03 -0.77
N GLY A 123 -6.72 -9.40 -1.53
CA GLY A 123 -5.55 -8.70 -1.01
C GLY A 123 -4.64 -9.59 -0.17
N ALA A 124 -3.93 -9.00 0.79
CA ALA A 124 -3.08 -9.71 1.74
C ALA A 124 -3.53 -9.52 3.20
N ARG A 125 -3.08 -10.43 4.08
CA ARG A 125 -3.21 -10.34 5.54
C ARG A 125 -1.86 -10.00 6.19
N ALA A 126 -1.87 -9.32 7.33
CA ALA A 126 -0.65 -9.14 8.13
C ALA A 126 -0.12 -10.51 8.59
N LEU A 127 1.20 -10.68 8.54
CA LEU A 127 1.87 -11.82 9.18
C LEU A 127 1.74 -11.69 10.70
N LYS A 128 1.47 -12.81 11.36
CA LYS A 128 1.23 -12.89 12.80
C LYS A 128 2.46 -13.47 13.50
N LEU A 129 2.82 -12.93 14.67
CA LEU A 129 3.99 -13.40 15.43
C LEU A 129 3.89 -14.87 15.86
N GLN A 130 2.67 -15.38 16.03
CA GLN A 130 2.41 -16.81 16.27
C GLN A 130 2.95 -17.70 15.14
N GLU A 131 2.96 -17.22 13.89
CA GLU A 131 3.52 -17.95 12.74
C GLU A 131 5.04 -18.13 12.83
N PHE A 132 5.69 -17.40 13.74
CA PHE A 132 7.12 -17.47 14.04
C PHE A 132 7.38 -18.09 15.42
N GLY A 133 6.38 -18.76 16.02
CA GLY A 133 6.51 -19.43 17.31
C GLY A 133 6.43 -18.52 18.54
N ILE A 134 6.20 -17.22 18.36
CA ILE A 134 6.13 -16.27 19.48
C ILE A 134 4.74 -16.32 20.12
N GLN A 135 4.69 -16.91 21.31
CA GLN A 135 3.47 -17.02 22.11
C GLN A 135 3.10 -15.69 22.78
N GLY A 136 1.84 -15.57 23.20
CA GLY A 136 1.33 -14.41 23.93
C GLY A 136 1.14 -13.14 23.09
N SER A 137 1.24 -13.24 21.77
CA SER A 137 1.05 -12.12 20.83
C SER A 137 -0.42 -11.73 20.59
N ASP A 138 -1.33 -12.26 21.40
CA ASP A 138 -2.78 -12.02 21.47
C ASP A 138 -3.19 -11.00 22.54
N ALA A 139 -2.24 -10.50 23.34
CA ALA A 139 -2.50 -9.50 24.37
C ALA A 139 -3.15 -8.23 23.78
N SER A 140 -4.07 -7.63 24.54
CA SER A 140 -4.91 -6.52 24.05
C SER A 140 -4.15 -5.26 23.65
N ASN A 141 -2.93 -5.07 24.16
CA ASN A 141 -2.05 -3.95 23.84
C ASN A 141 -0.98 -4.29 22.78
N ILE A 142 -1.07 -5.46 22.14
CA ILE A 142 -0.32 -5.80 20.92
C ILE A 142 -1.22 -5.56 19.71
N CYS A 143 -0.87 -4.57 18.91
CA CYS A 143 -1.63 -4.12 17.76
C CYS A 143 -0.95 -4.55 16.46
N TYR A 144 -1.75 -5.01 15.51
CA TYR A 144 -1.38 -5.08 14.10
C TYR A 144 -2.08 -3.92 13.37
N LEU A 145 -1.75 -3.67 12.11
CA LEU A 145 -2.45 -2.67 11.31
C LEU A 145 -2.63 -3.14 9.88
N ARG A 146 -3.83 -3.63 9.54
CA ARG A 146 -4.19 -3.98 8.16
C ARG A 146 -5.56 -3.48 7.73
N ASN A 147 -6.56 -3.62 8.59
CA ASN A 147 -7.94 -3.21 8.33
C ASN A 147 -8.40 -2.12 9.30
N ILE A 148 -9.64 -1.65 9.13
CA ILE A 148 -10.16 -0.55 9.96
C ILE A 148 -10.32 -0.96 11.43
N ASP A 149 -10.69 -2.21 11.71
CA ASP A 149 -10.79 -2.73 13.07
C ASP A 149 -9.43 -2.75 13.79
N ASP A 150 -8.38 -3.13 13.09
CA ASP A 150 -6.99 -3.04 13.57
C ASP A 150 -6.61 -1.59 13.88
N ALA A 151 -7.00 -0.66 13.00
CA ALA A 151 -6.73 0.77 13.19
C ALA A 151 -7.47 1.34 14.41
N ASP A 152 -8.72 0.93 14.64
CA ASP A 152 -9.50 1.30 15.82
C ASP A 152 -8.88 0.76 17.11
N LYS A 153 -8.44 -0.51 17.09
CA LYS A 153 -7.71 -1.11 18.22
C LYS A 153 -6.43 -0.33 18.53
N LEU A 154 -5.67 0.02 17.49
CA LEU A 154 -4.44 0.81 17.64
C LEU A 154 -4.72 2.20 18.23
N VAL A 155 -5.72 2.92 17.71
CA VAL A 155 -6.13 4.23 18.26
C VAL A 155 -6.56 4.11 19.72
N ASN A 156 -7.30 3.07 20.09
CA ASN A 156 -7.72 2.84 21.47
C ASN A 156 -6.52 2.52 22.38
N ALA A 157 -5.58 1.69 21.93
CA ALA A 157 -4.35 1.41 22.67
C ALA A 157 -3.50 2.67 22.89
N MET A 158 -3.38 3.53 21.87
CA MET A 158 -2.67 4.81 21.96
C MET A 158 -3.29 5.75 23.00
N LYS A 159 -4.63 5.84 23.05
CA LYS A 159 -5.35 6.67 24.05
C LYS A 159 -5.12 6.22 25.49
N LEU A 160 -4.88 4.92 25.70
CA LEU A 160 -4.60 4.35 27.01
C LEU A 160 -3.11 4.43 27.41
N CYS A 161 -2.25 4.93 26.51
CA CYS A 161 -0.81 4.98 26.69
C CYS A 161 -0.21 6.42 26.57
N PRO A 162 -0.85 7.48 27.11
CA PRO A 162 -0.32 8.84 26.96
C PRO A 162 1.04 8.98 27.66
N GLY A 163 2.08 9.36 26.91
CA GLY A 163 3.45 9.48 27.44
C GLY A 163 4.12 8.14 27.80
N GLY A 164 3.47 7.01 27.51
CA GLY A 164 4.02 5.68 27.75
C GLY A 164 5.04 5.25 26.70
N ASN A 165 5.38 3.97 26.71
CA ASN A 165 6.39 3.35 25.86
C ASN A 165 5.73 2.42 24.83
N ALA A 166 5.94 2.70 23.56
CA ALA A 166 5.58 1.81 22.46
C ALA A 166 6.82 1.13 21.88
N VAL A 167 6.74 -0.18 21.68
CA VAL A 167 7.72 -0.92 20.89
C VAL A 167 7.11 -1.27 19.53
N VAL A 168 7.73 -0.82 18.45
CA VAL A 168 7.33 -1.14 17.08
C VAL A 168 8.23 -2.24 16.55
N ILE A 169 7.64 -3.37 16.16
CA ILE A 169 8.34 -4.52 15.60
C ILE A 169 8.21 -4.49 14.08
N GLY A 170 9.34 -4.28 13.40
CA GLY A 170 9.45 -4.24 11.94
C GLY A 170 9.92 -2.89 11.42
N GLY A 171 10.91 -2.92 10.52
CA GLY A 171 11.55 -1.73 9.92
C GLY A 171 11.01 -1.35 8.55
N GLY A 172 9.90 -1.95 8.10
CA GLY A 172 9.26 -1.60 6.83
C GLY A 172 8.41 -0.33 6.91
N TYR A 173 7.79 0.06 5.80
CA TYR A 173 7.05 1.33 5.70
C TYR A 173 5.89 1.42 6.70
N ILE A 174 5.17 0.33 6.98
CA ILE A 174 4.12 0.30 8.00
C ILE A 174 4.70 0.57 9.39
N GLY A 175 5.82 -0.06 9.75
CA GLY A 175 6.48 0.18 11.02
C GLY A 175 6.91 1.64 11.17
N MET A 176 7.52 2.20 10.12
CA MET A 176 7.94 3.60 10.07
C MET A 176 6.75 4.56 10.20
N GLU A 177 5.68 4.36 9.44
CA GLU A 177 4.47 5.20 9.49
C GLU A 177 3.79 5.13 10.87
N CYS A 178 3.66 3.94 11.46
CA CYS A 178 3.11 3.79 12.81
C CYS A 178 3.99 4.46 13.87
N ALA A 179 5.32 4.31 13.77
CA ALA A 179 6.26 4.98 14.67
C ALA A 179 6.13 6.51 14.60
N ALA A 180 6.01 7.09 13.40
CA ALA A 180 5.78 8.51 13.23
C ALA A 180 4.44 8.97 13.84
N ALA A 181 3.38 8.17 13.68
CA ALA A 181 2.08 8.45 14.28
C ALA A 181 2.13 8.38 15.82
N LEU A 182 2.80 7.38 16.39
CA LEU A 182 2.99 7.23 17.84
C LEU A 182 3.74 8.42 18.45
N VAL A 183 4.85 8.84 17.81
CA VAL A 183 5.59 10.05 18.22
C VAL A 183 4.70 11.30 18.14
N THR A 184 3.91 11.45 17.09
CA THR A 184 2.97 12.58 16.93
C THR A 184 1.91 12.59 18.05
N ASN A 185 1.55 11.42 18.57
CA ASN A 185 0.66 11.24 19.71
C ASN A 185 1.39 11.31 21.07
N LYS A 186 2.66 11.76 21.10
CA LYS A 186 3.49 11.95 22.31
C LYS A 186 3.75 10.65 23.07
N ILE A 187 3.87 9.53 22.36
CA ILE A 187 4.26 8.22 22.92
C ILE A 187 5.75 8.01 22.62
N ARG A 188 6.52 7.51 23.60
CA ARG A 188 7.94 7.19 23.42
C ARG A 188 8.07 5.93 22.58
N VAL A 189 8.90 5.96 21.53
CA VAL A 189 8.95 4.85 20.55
C VAL A 189 10.33 4.21 20.51
N THR A 190 10.37 2.88 20.60
CA THR A 190 11.52 2.06 20.20
C THR A 190 11.14 1.19 19.00
N MET A 191 11.86 1.30 17.89
CA MET A 191 11.71 0.43 16.73
C MET A 191 12.72 -0.71 16.77
N VAL A 192 12.27 -1.93 16.53
CA VAL A 192 13.09 -3.15 16.53
C VAL A 192 12.93 -3.89 15.22
N PHE A 193 14.04 -4.25 14.56
CA PHE A 193 14.01 -5.04 13.33
C PHE A 193 15.33 -5.77 13.04
N PRO A 194 15.29 -6.91 12.31
CA PRO A 194 16.47 -7.72 12.04
C PRO A 194 17.42 -7.14 11.00
N GLU A 195 16.94 -6.27 10.10
CA GLU A 195 17.73 -5.71 9.02
C GLU A 195 18.81 -4.73 9.52
N LYS A 196 19.82 -4.48 8.67
CA LYS A 196 20.90 -3.51 8.96
C LYS A 196 20.39 -2.06 9.00
N HIS A 197 19.31 -1.78 8.28
CA HIS A 197 18.67 -0.47 8.20
C HIS A 197 17.18 -0.60 7.88
N CYS A 198 16.42 0.46 8.15
CA CYS A 198 14.99 0.52 7.82
C CYS A 198 14.75 0.38 6.30
N MET A 199 13.55 -0.05 5.91
CA MET A 199 13.14 -0.21 4.51
C MET A 199 14.10 -1.10 3.69
N GLY A 200 14.64 -2.16 4.30
CA GLY A 200 15.72 -3.00 3.74
C GLY A 200 15.45 -3.65 2.37
N ARG A 201 14.21 -3.63 1.87
CA ARG A 201 13.85 -4.12 0.52
C ARG A 201 13.91 -3.05 -0.57
N LEU A 202 13.97 -1.77 -0.21
CA LEU A 202 13.90 -0.65 -1.15
C LEU A 202 15.01 0.39 -0.93
N PHE A 203 15.20 0.84 0.31
CA PHE A 203 16.16 1.89 0.59
C PHE A 203 17.58 1.37 0.46
N THR A 204 18.45 2.25 -0.02
CA THR A 204 19.90 2.05 0.12
C THR A 204 20.35 2.46 1.51
N PRO A 205 21.55 2.03 1.98
CA PRO A 205 22.07 2.44 3.28
C PRO A 205 22.08 3.96 3.49
N LYS A 206 22.49 4.74 2.48
CA LYS A 206 22.54 6.21 2.54
C LYS A 206 21.15 6.85 2.69
N ILE A 207 20.14 6.34 1.97
CA ILE A 207 18.76 6.80 2.11
C ILE A 207 18.23 6.43 3.50
N ALA A 208 18.46 5.18 3.94
CA ALA A 208 17.96 4.72 5.22
C ALA A 208 18.59 5.47 6.41
N GLU A 209 19.89 5.75 6.35
CA GLU A 209 20.61 6.56 7.34
C GLU A 209 19.96 7.94 7.52
N TYR A 210 19.57 8.60 6.43
CA TYR A 210 18.82 9.87 6.51
C TYR A 210 17.54 9.72 7.34
N TYR A 211 16.69 8.74 7.01
CA TYR A 211 15.43 8.54 7.73
C TYR A 211 15.65 8.10 9.18
N GLU A 212 16.62 7.25 9.46
CA GLU A 212 16.95 6.83 10.83
C GLU A 212 17.43 8.02 11.67
N ASN A 213 18.30 8.87 11.12
CA ASN A 213 18.73 10.10 11.79
C ASN A 213 17.56 11.07 12.00
N TYR A 214 16.70 11.25 10.98
CA TYR A 214 15.51 12.07 11.09
C TYR A 214 14.56 11.56 12.19
N TYR A 215 14.27 10.26 12.23
CA TYR A 215 13.40 9.64 13.25
C TYR A 215 14.02 9.74 14.64
N THR A 216 15.33 9.55 14.76
CA THR A 216 16.08 9.74 16.02
C THR A 216 15.95 11.18 16.51
N SER A 217 16.04 12.17 15.60
CA SER A 217 15.80 13.59 15.94
C SER A 217 14.37 13.88 16.42
N LYS A 218 13.41 13.00 16.11
CA LYS A 218 12.02 13.06 16.62
C LYS A 218 11.81 12.25 17.90
N GLY A 219 12.87 11.63 18.45
CA GLY A 219 12.83 10.87 19.69
C GLY A 219 12.58 9.37 19.53
N VAL A 220 12.67 8.83 18.32
CA VAL A 220 12.58 7.38 18.09
C VAL A 220 13.93 6.73 18.40
N THR A 221 13.92 5.64 19.16
CA THR A 221 15.10 4.80 19.38
C THR A 221 15.08 3.62 18.40
N PHE A 222 16.19 3.32 17.74
CA PHE A 222 16.33 2.16 16.87
C PHE A 222 17.14 1.04 17.55
N VAL A 223 16.66 -0.19 17.46
CA VAL A 223 17.38 -1.41 17.84
C VAL A 223 17.39 -2.34 16.62
N LYS A 224 18.51 -2.31 15.90
CA LYS A 224 18.68 -3.00 14.60
C LYS A 224 19.41 -4.34 14.79
N GLY A 225 19.33 -5.22 13.79
CA GLY A 225 20.09 -6.48 13.79
C GLY A 225 19.59 -7.52 14.81
N THR A 226 18.39 -7.35 15.36
CA THR A 226 17.83 -8.25 16.36
C THR A 226 16.33 -8.46 16.17
N VAL A 227 15.79 -9.44 16.86
CA VAL A 227 14.37 -9.81 16.83
C VAL A 227 13.85 -9.97 18.25
N LEU A 228 12.55 -9.79 18.42
CA LEU A 228 11.89 -10.20 19.66
C LEU A 228 11.83 -11.73 19.75
N THR A 229 11.86 -12.25 20.96
CA THR A 229 11.74 -13.69 21.26
C THR A 229 10.53 -13.99 22.14
N SER A 230 10.12 -13.06 23.01
CA SER A 230 8.96 -13.23 23.88
C SER A 230 8.47 -11.89 24.45
N PHE A 231 7.39 -11.96 25.22
CA PHE A 231 6.81 -10.82 25.93
C PHE A 231 6.75 -11.12 27.43
N GLU A 232 7.04 -10.12 28.25
CA GLU A 232 6.59 -10.12 29.65
C GLU A 232 5.19 -9.55 29.73
N LYS A 233 4.39 -10.08 30.66
CA LYS A 233 3.01 -9.68 30.86
C LYS A 233 2.71 -9.45 32.34
N ASP A 234 1.79 -8.54 32.62
CA ASP A 234 1.22 -8.37 33.96
C ASP A 234 0.16 -9.44 34.29
N MET A 235 -0.37 -9.42 35.51
CA MET A 235 -1.43 -10.34 35.96
C MET A 235 -2.74 -10.21 35.17
N THR A 236 -2.94 -9.12 34.43
CA THR A 236 -4.11 -8.91 33.56
C THR A 236 -3.88 -9.44 32.14
N GLY A 237 -2.66 -9.92 31.84
CA GLY A 237 -2.27 -10.45 30.54
C GLY A 237 -1.81 -9.39 29.54
N LYS A 238 -1.66 -8.13 29.96
CA LYS A 238 -1.11 -7.05 29.10
C LYS A 238 0.40 -7.13 29.05
N VAL A 239 0.98 -6.82 27.89
CA VAL A 239 2.43 -6.71 27.74
C VAL A 239 2.98 -5.58 28.61
N THR A 240 4.08 -5.84 29.30
CA THR A 240 4.86 -4.86 30.07
C THR A 240 6.28 -4.69 29.52
N ALA A 241 6.81 -5.69 28.80
CA ALA A 241 8.08 -5.59 28.10
C ALA A 241 8.17 -6.53 26.88
N VAL A 242 9.02 -6.13 25.92
CA VAL A 242 9.46 -6.98 24.80
C VAL A 242 10.85 -7.53 25.12
N ILE A 243 11.01 -8.85 25.00
CA ILE A 243 12.29 -9.53 25.20
C ILE A 243 12.93 -9.76 23.85
N LEU A 244 14.18 -9.32 23.71
CA LEU A 244 14.96 -9.47 22.49
C LEU A 244 15.85 -10.71 22.52
N LYS A 245 16.33 -11.12 21.34
CA LYS A 245 17.19 -12.30 21.18
C LYS A 245 18.52 -12.20 21.94
N ASP A 246 19.04 -11.00 22.13
CA ASP A 246 20.25 -10.72 22.92
C ASP A 246 19.98 -10.67 24.44
N GLY A 247 18.74 -10.96 24.87
CA GLY A 247 18.33 -10.92 26.27
C GLY A 247 18.01 -9.51 26.78
N LYS A 248 17.97 -8.49 25.94
CA LYS A 248 17.57 -7.14 26.35
C LYS A 248 16.05 -7.08 26.58
N HIS A 249 15.65 -6.47 27.69
CA HIS A 249 14.26 -6.19 28.03
C HIS A 249 13.93 -4.74 27.65
N LEU A 250 12.92 -4.55 26.81
CA LEU A 250 12.42 -3.23 26.42
C LEU A 250 11.07 -2.98 27.10
N PRO A 251 10.96 -2.06 28.07
CA PRO A 251 9.67 -1.71 28.67
C PRO A 251 8.68 -1.25 27.59
N ALA A 252 7.46 -1.81 27.64
CA ALA A 252 6.45 -1.60 26.62
C ALA A 252 5.06 -1.57 27.26
N ASP A 253 4.39 -0.44 27.16
CA ASP A 253 2.98 -0.26 27.52
C ASP A 253 2.07 -0.65 26.34
N MET A 254 2.61 -0.62 25.11
CA MET A 254 1.97 -1.16 23.90
C MET A 254 3.01 -1.64 22.88
N VAL A 255 2.59 -2.53 21.99
CA VAL A 255 3.41 -3.05 20.89
C VAL A 255 2.66 -2.87 19.58
N VAL A 256 3.35 -2.42 18.53
CA VAL A 256 2.82 -2.41 17.16
C VAL A 256 3.64 -3.34 16.29
N VAL A 257 2.99 -4.25 15.57
CA VAL A 257 3.65 -5.28 14.76
C VAL A 257 3.42 -5.03 13.28
N GLY A 258 4.51 -4.85 12.53
CA GLY A 258 4.55 -4.60 11.09
C GLY A 258 5.66 -5.41 10.41
N ILE A 259 5.57 -6.74 10.47
CA ILE A 259 6.59 -7.69 9.99
C ILE A 259 6.33 -8.24 8.58
N GLY A 260 5.52 -7.54 7.80
CA GLY A 260 5.14 -7.94 6.44
C GLY A 260 3.75 -8.58 6.34
N ILE A 261 3.40 -9.00 5.12
CA ILE A 261 2.07 -9.51 4.77
C ILE A 261 2.18 -10.80 3.95
N ARG A 262 1.07 -11.55 3.88
CA ARG A 262 0.90 -12.71 3.00
C ARG A 262 -0.34 -12.55 2.14
N ALA A 263 -0.22 -12.79 0.84
CA ALA A 263 -1.35 -12.79 -0.09
C ALA A 263 -2.42 -13.82 0.34
N ASN A 264 -3.70 -13.45 0.24
CA ASN A 264 -4.82 -14.30 0.63
C ASN A 264 -5.25 -15.22 -0.53
N THR A 265 -4.42 -16.23 -0.81
CA THR A 265 -4.58 -17.19 -1.92
C THR A 265 -5.25 -18.50 -1.55
N SER A 266 -5.39 -18.81 -0.26
CA SER A 266 -5.73 -20.14 0.24
C SER A 266 -7.03 -20.74 -0.30
N LEU A 267 -8.02 -19.92 -0.66
CA LEU A 267 -9.27 -20.40 -1.26
C LEU A 267 -9.08 -20.99 -2.67
N PHE A 268 -7.96 -20.70 -3.33
CA PHE A 268 -7.73 -21.00 -4.76
C PHE A 268 -6.50 -21.90 -5.00
N GLU A 269 -5.75 -22.22 -3.96
CA GLU A 269 -4.63 -23.15 -4.03
C GLU A 269 -5.12 -24.54 -4.47
N GLY A 270 -4.42 -25.16 -5.42
CA GLY A 270 -4.82 -26.42 -6.05
C GLY A 270 -5.91 -26.31 -7.14
N GLN A 271 -6.51 -25.13 -7.33
CA GLN A 271 -7.51 -24.87 -8.38
C GLN A 271 -6.99 -23.92 -9.46
N LEU A 272 -6.08 -23.00 -9.12
CA LEU A 272 -5.46 -22.05 -10.03
C LEU A 272 -3.93 -22.16 -10.00
N VAL A 273 -3.27 -21.69 -11.07
CA VAL A 273 -1.80 -21.63 -11.11
C VAL A 273 -1.27 -20.54 -10.18
N MET A 274 -0.43 -20.92 -9.23
CA MET A 274 0.25 -20.01 -8.30
C MET A 274 1.62 -19.61 -8.84
N SER A 275 2.08 -18.40 -8.53
CA SER A 275 3.48 -18.02 -8.69
C SER A 275 4.25 -18.40 -7.43
N MET A 276 4.93 -19.55 -7.44
CA MET A 276 5.64 -20.06 -6.26
C MET A 276 6.77 -19.13 -5.82
N GLU A 277 7.49 -18.54 -6.78
CA GLU A 277 8.64 -17.66 -6.51
C GLU A 277 8.23 -16.30 -5.92
N ASN A 278 7.13 -15.72 -6.42
CA ASN A 278 6.67 -14.39 -6.00
C ASN A 278 5.59 -14.42 -4.90
N GLY A 279 5.02 -15.61 -4.66
CA GLY A 279 3.72 -15.77 -4.04
C GLY A 279 2.59 -15.23 -4.92
N GLY A 280 1.34 -15.55 -4.58
CA GLY A 280 0.16 -15.04 -5.28
C GLY A 280 -0.33 -15.90 -6.44
N ILE A 281 -1.43 -15.48 -7.03
CA ILE A 281 -2.11 -16.12 -8.17
C ILE A 281 -1.46 -15.59 -9.44
N LYS A 282 -0.95 -16.50 -10.28
CA LYS A 282 -0.35 -16.11 -11.57
C LYS A 282 -1.44 -15.70 -12.54
N VAL A 283 -1.26 -14.55 -13.17
CA VAL A 283 -2.17 -14.03 -14.21
C VAL A 283 -1.41 -13.61 -15.47
N ASN A 284 -2.10 -13.54 -16.60
CA ASN A 284 -1.56 -13.02 -17.85
C ASN A 284 -1.60 -11.48 -17.89
N GLY A 285 -1.18 -10.88 -19.02
CA GLY A 285 -1.20 -9.43 -19.22
C GLY A 285 -2.60 -8.80 -19.19
N GLN A 286 -3.67 -9.58 -19.30
CA GLN A 286 -5.07 -9.14 -19.15
C GLN A 286 -5.63 -9.43 -17.74
N LEU A 287 -4.77 -9.80 -16.79
CA LEU A 287 -5.08 -10.16 -15.40
C LEU A 287 -5.99 -11.40 -15.25
N GLN A 288 -6.12 -12.19 -16.32
CA GLN A 288 -6.84 -13.46 -16.29
C GLN A 288 -5.96 -14.55 -15.69
N THR A 289 -6.53 -15.40 -14.84
CA THR A 289 -5.86 -16.54 -14.22
C THR A 289 -5.77 -17.73 -15.20
N SER A 290 -5.39 -18.91 -14.71
CA SER A 290 -5.46 -20.15 -15.50
C SER A 290 -6.88 -20.62 -15.83
N ASP A 291 -7.91 -20.06 -15.18
CA ASP A 291 -9.32 -20.25 -15.56
C ASP A 291 -9.83 -19.00 -16.28
N SER A 292 -10.47 -19.19 -17.44
CA SER A 292 -10.89 -18.09 -18.31
C SER A 292 -12.00 -17.22 -17.72
N SER A 293 -12.69 -17.71 -16.69
CA SER A 293 -13.73 -16.98 -15.97
C SER A 293 -13.27 -16.32 -14.68
N VAL A 294 -11.97 -16.42 -14.36
CA VAL A 294 -11.41 -15.89 -13.10
C VAL A 294 -10.25 -14.95 -13.38
N TYR A 295 -10.31 -13.78 -12.76
CA TYR A 295 -9.29 -12.73 -12.78
C TYR A 295 -8.75 -12.52 -11.36
N ALA A 296 -7.52 -12.04 -11.22
CA ALA A 296 -6.96 -11.66 -9.91
C ALA A 296 -6.28 -10.29 -10.00
N VAL A 297 -6.47 -9.46 -8.97
CA VAL A 297 -6.02 -8.05 -8.96
C VAL A 297 -5.45 -7.62 -7.61
N GLY A 298 -4.64 -6.56 -7.60
CA GLY A 298 -3.98 -6.05 -6.39
C GLY A 298 -3.00 -7.05 -5.76
N ASP A 299 -2.86 -7.02 -4.44
CA ASP A 299 -1.77 -7.73 -3.71
C ASP A 299 -1.70 -9.25 -3.95
N VAL A 300 -2.78 -9.88 -4.43
CA VAL A 300 -2.81 -11.32 -4.74
C VAL A 300 -2.31 -11.66 -6.14
N ALA A 301 -2.29 -10.70 -7.06
CA ALA A 301 -1.96 -10.94 -8.45
C ALA A 301 -0.44 -10.91 -8.67
N ALA A 302 0.10 -12.00 -9.23
CA ALA A 302 1.43 -12.04 -9.80
C ALA A 302 1.30 -11.93 -11.32
N PHE A 303 1.67 -10.78 -11.90
CA PHE A 303 1.41 -10.43 -13.30
C PHE A 303 2.70 -10.00 -14.01
N PRO A 304 2.78 -10.12 -15.35
CA PRO A 304 3.95 -9.70 -16.11
C PRO A 304 4.11 -8.19 -16.10
N ILE A 305 5.32 -7.71 -15.82
CA ILE A 305 5.67 -6.29 -15.89
C ILE A 305 6.55 -6.07 -17.13
N LYS A 306 5.98 -5.41 -18.15
CA LYS A 306 6.66 -5.11 -19.42
C LYS A 306 7.96 -4.32 -19.22
N LEU A 307 7.97 -3.37 -18.27
CA LEU A 307 9.18 -2.62 -17.92
C LEU A 307 10.32 -3.54 -17.46
N PHE A 308 10.03 -4.72 -16.92
CA PHE A 308 11.00 -5.71 -16.45
C PHE A 308 11.10 -6.88 -17.43
N ASP A 309 10.98 -6.58 -18.72
CA ASP A 309 11.12 -7.55 -19.82
C ASP A 309 10.12 -8.73 -19.71
N GLY A 310 8.94 -8.46 -19.15
CA GLY A 310 7.85 -9.43 -18.99
C GLY A 310 7.94 -10.28 -17.71
N ASP A 311 8.88 -9.97 -16.82
CA ASP A 311 9.04 -10.70 -15.57
C ASP A 311 7.76 -10.70 -14.72
N ILE A 312 7.42 -11.85 -14.14
CA ILE A 312 6.22 -12.02 -13.33
C ILE A 312 6.54 -11.50 -11.94
N ARG A 313 5.80 -10.48 -11.48
CA ARG A 313 5.98 -9.89 -10.16
C ARG A 313 4.65 -9.76 -9.43
N ARG A 314 4.73 -9.84 -8.11
CA ARG A 314 3.64 -9.49 -7.20
C ARG A 314 4.02 -8.25 -6.43
N LEU A 315 3.16 -7.24 -6.46
CA LEU A 315 3.42 -5.92 -5.87
C LEU A 315 2.34 -5.57 -4.85
N GLU A 316 2.77 -4.94 -3.75
CA GLU A 316 1.92 -4.57 -2.61
C GLU A 316 1.69 -3.05 -2.60
N HIS A 317 1.43 -2.50 -3.79
CA HIS A 317 1.31 -1.07 -4.02
C HIS A 317 -0.16 -0.68 -4.21
N VAL A 318 -0.60 0.39 -3.55
CA VAL A 318 -1.98 0.89 -3.73
C VAL A 318 -2.25 1.28 -5.19
N ASP A 319 -1.27 1.83 -5.91
CA ASP A 319 -1.43 2.16 -7.33
C ASP A 319 -1.58 0.91 -8.20
N SER A 320 -0.84 -0.15 -7.91
CA SER A 320 -1.01 -1.45 -8.57
C SER A 320 -2.42 -2.00 -8.36
N ALA A 321 -2.95 -1.95 -7.12
CA ALA A 321 -4.33 -2.37 -6.84
C ALA A 321 -5.37 -1.58 -7.64
N ARG A 322 -5.17 -0.27 -7.79
CA ARG A 322 -6.07 0.60 -8.58
C ARG A 322 -5.99 0.29 -10.07
N ARG A 323 -4.79 0.15 -10.62
CA ARG A 323 -4.57 -0.06 -12.06
C ARG A 323 -4.97 -1.46 -12.52
N THR A 324 -4.58 -2.49 -11.77
CA THR A 324 -4.95 -3.88 -12.09
C THR A 324 -6.45 -4.09 -12.02
N ALA A 325 -7.14 -3.46 -11.05
CA ALA A 325 -8.60 -3.50 -10.96
C ALA A 325 -9.28 -2.92 -12.22
N ARG A 326 -8.92 -1.69 -12.61
CA ARG A 326 -9.51 -1.08 -13.82
C ARG A 326 -9.17 -1.88 -15.09
N HIS A 327 -7.94 -2.36 -15.19
CA HIS A 327 -7.52 -3.15 -16.35
C HIS A 327 -8.30 -4.47 -16.45
N ALA A 328 -8.45 -5.21 -15.36
CA ALA A 328 -9.22 -6.46 -15.36
C ALA A 328 -10.67 -6.24 -15.83
N VAL A 329 -11.32 -5.14 -15.39
CA VAL A 329 -12.67 -4.81 -15.84
C VAL A 329 -12.70 -4.46 -17.33
N ALA A 330 -11.71 -3.72 -17.83
CA ALA A 330 -11.56 -3.48 -19.27
C ALA A 330 -11.40 -4.80 -20.05
N SER A 331 -10.55 -5.72 -19.57
CA SER A 331 -10.34 -7.03 -20.17
C SER A 331 -11.60 -7.90 -20.15
N ILE A 332 -12.42 -7.80 -19.10
CA ILE A 332 -13.69 -8.53 -18.97
C ILE A 332 -14.74 -8.01 -19.96
N LEU A 333 -14.89 -6.69 -20.06
CA LEU A 333 -15.96 -6.07 -20.85
C LEU A 333 -15.59 -5.88 -22.32
N GLU A 334 -14.31 -5.70 -22.62
CA GLU A 334 -13.79 -5.38 -23.96
C GLU A 334 -12.52 -6.20 -24.28
N PRO A 335 -12.59 -7.55 -24.27
CA PRO A 335 -11.41 -8.41 -24.38
C PRO A 335 -10.63 -8.23 -25.68
N SER A 336 -11.30 -7.92 -26.80
CA SER A 336 -10.66 -7.70 -28.11
C SER A 336 -10.01 -6.32 -28.26
N LYS A 337 -10.36 -5.34 -27.42
CA LYS A 337 -9.81 -3.98 -27.44
C LYS A 337 -8.72 -3.78 -26.38
N THR A 338 -8.72 -4.60 -25.34
CA THR A 338 -7.82 -4.45 -24.20
C THR A 338 -6.48 -5.13 -24.48
N ARG A 339 -5.43 -4.32 -24.67
CA ARG A 339 -4.03 -4.77 -24.75
C ARG A 339 -3.55 -5.25 -23.38
N GLU A 340 -2.36 -5.84 -23.34
CA GLU A 340 -1.71 -6.20 -22.07
C GLU A 340 -1.46 -4.98 -21.17
N ILE A 341 -1.47 -5.21 -19.86
CA ILE A 341 -1.22 -4.18 -18.86
C ILE A 341 0.20 -3.61 -19.00
N ASP A 342 0.28 -2.29 -19.12
CA ASP A 342 1.54 -1.54 -19.11
C ASP A 342 1.63 -0.77 -17.80
N TYR A 343 2.27 -1.38 -16.79
CA TYR A 343 2.34 -0.86 -15.42
C TYR A 343 3.76 -0.36 -15.09
N LEU A 344 3.86 0.89 -14.63
CA LEU A 344 5.04 1.45 -13.99
C LEU A 344 4.95 1.20 -12.49
N PRO A 345 5.79 0.36 -11.88
CA PRO A 345 5.80 0.19 -10.44
C PRO A 345 6.01 1.54 -9.76
N PHE A 346 5.06 1.90 -8.92
CA PHE A 346 5.04 3.16 -8.18
C PHE A 346 4.72 2.89 -6.72
N PHE A 347 5.58 3.39 -5.85
CA PHE A 347 5.39 3.33 -4.40
C PHE A 347 5.73 4.67 -3.76
N TYR A 348 5.12 4.94 -2.60
CA TYR A 348 5.32 6.19 -1.88
C TYR A 348 5.09 6.00 -0.40
N SER A 349 5.63 6.91 0.41
CA SER A 349 5.19 7.10 1.79
C SER A 349 5.26 8.57 2.17
N ARG A 350 4.55 8.89 3.26
CA ARG A 350 4.55 10.20 3.90
C ARG A 350 4.58 10.00 5.40
N VAL A 351 5.57 10.63 6.04
CA VAL A 351 5.82 10.51 7.47
C VAL A 351 6.30 11.85 7.99
N PHE A 352 5.73 12.33 9.10
CA PHE A 352 5.99 13.70 9.57
C PHE A 352 5.73 14.73 8.46
N THR A 353 6.76 15.50 8.08
CA THR A 353 6.74 16.44 6.95
C THR A 353 7.42 15.88 5.69
N LEU A 354 7.95 14.66 5.76
CA LEU A 354 8.67 14.00 4.66
C LEU A 354 7.68 13.33 3.71
N SER A 355 8.01 13.36 2.42
CA SER A 355 7.25 12.74 1.36
C SER A 355 8.20 12.31 0.26
N TRP A 356 8.23 11.01 -0.01
CA TRP A 356 9.04 10.44 -1.07
C TRP A 356 8.22 9.59 -2.02
N GLN A 357 8.74 9.43 -3.23
CA GLN A 357 8.19 8.56 -4.26
C GLN A 357 9.30 7.71 -4.86
N PHE A 358 8.92 6.51 -5.27
CA PHE A 358 9.77 5.57 -5.96
C PHE A 358 9.07 5.04 -7.22
N TYR A 359 9.80 5.01 -8.33
CA TYR A 359 9.36 4.49 -9.61
C TYR A 359 10.33 3.42 -10.12
N GLY A 360 9.82 2.36 -10.73
CA GLY A 360 10.62 1.33 -11.42
C GLY A 360 11.13 0.22 -10.51
N ASP A 361 12.35 -0.24 -10.75
CA ASP A 361 13.03 -1.33 -10.01
C ASP A 361 14.32 -0.83 -9.35
N ASN A 362 14.65 -1.39 -8.19
CA ASN A 362 15.83 -1.01 -7.43
C ASN A 362 17.01 -1.95 -7.69
N VAL A 363 17.30 -2.19 -8.98
CA VAL A 363 18.35 -3.10 -9.47
C VAL A 363 19.47 -2.37 -10.19
N GLY A 364 20.69 -2.88 -10.05
CA GLY A 364 21.89 -2.28 -10.65
C GLY A 364 22.63 -1.35 -9.70
N GLU A 365 23.51 -0.52 -10.27
CA GLU A 365 24.31 0.46 -9.52
C GLU A 365 23.44 1.65 -9.11
N VAL A 366 23.73 2.23 -7.94
CA VAL A 366 22.95 3.34 -7.40
C VAL A 366 23.78 4.62 -7.40
N PHE A 367 23.17 5.71 -7.88
CA PHE A 367 23.77 7.05 -7.90
C PHE A 367 22.87 8.00 -7.13
N HIS A 368 23.39 8.60 -6.07
CA HIS A 368 22.66 9.52 -5.20
C HIS A 368 22.92 10.96 -5.62
N PHE A 369 21.90 11.81 -5.51
CA PHE A 369 22.01 13.23 -5.84
C PHE A 369 21.22 14.09 -4.85
N GLY A 370 21.52 15.39 -4.82
CA GLY A 370 20.83 16.36 -3.97
C GLY A 370 21.31 16.37 -2.51
N ASP A 371 20.54 17.02 -1.64
CA ASP A 371 20.93 17.37 -0.29
C ASP A 371 20.33 16.42 0.78
N PHE A 372 21.21 15.65 1.40
CA PHE A 372 20.93 14.71 2.51
C PHE A 372 21.16 15.34 3.90
N THR A 373 21.56 16.60 3.99
CA THR A 373 21.96 17.24 5.26
C THR A 373 20.91 18.18 5.82
N SER A 374 20.04 18.72 4.96
CA SER A 374 18.98 19.65 5.35
C SER A 374 17.83 18.99 6.13
N SER A 375 17.20 19.82 6.98
CA SER A 375 15.96 19.49 7.70
C SER A 375 14.71 19.49 6.80
N SER A 376 14.79 20.15 5.64
CA SER A 376 13.84 20.06 4.53
C SER A 376 14.58 19.42 3.35
N PRO A 377 14.77 18.10 3.40
CA PRO A 377 15.65 17.41 2.46
C PRO A 377 15.08 17.45 1.06
N ARG A 378 15.98 17.48 0.08
CA ARG A 378 15.64 17.30 -1.32
C ARG A 378 16.76 16.53 -1.98
N PHE A 379 16.61 15.21 -1.97
CA PHE A 379 17.58 14.28 -2.50
C PHE A 379 16.89 13.13 -3.21
N GLY A 380 17.64 12.46 -4.07
CA GLY A 380 17.15 11.29 -4.76
C GLY A 380 18.24 10.27 -5.03
N ALA A 381 17.84 9.20 -5.69
CA ALA A 381 18.75 8.19 -6.21
C ALA A 381 18.21 7.58 -7.49
N TYR A 382 19.10 7.29 -8.43
CA TYR A 382 18.79 6.47 -9.60
C TYR A 382 19.45 5.10 -9.46
N TRP A 383 18.71 4.07 -9.86
CA TRP A 383 19.25 2.74 -10.09
C TRP A 383 19.50 2.58 -11.59
N VAL A 384 20.72 2.19 -11.95
CA VAL A 384 21.16 2.05 -13.33
C VAL A 384 21.54 0.60 -13.60
N SER A 385 20.89 0.01 -14.57
CA SER A 385 21.15 -1.36 -15.02
C SER A 385 21.41 -1.36 -16.51
N LYS A 386 22.52 -1.97 -16.94
CA LYS A 386 22.93 -2.03 -18.36
C LYS A 386 22.97 -0.65 -19.02
N GLY A 387 23.47 0.36 -18.31
CA GLY A 387 23.60 1.75 -18.79
C GLY A 387 22.28 2.49 -18.97
N ARG A 388 21.18 2.02 -18.35
CA ARG A 388 19.86 2.65 -18.42
C ARG A 388 19.24 2.79 -17.04
N ILE A 389 18.42 3.84 -16.87
CA ILE A 389 17.65 4.05 -15.64
C ILE A 389 16.64 2.90 -15.48
N ALA A 390 16.78 2.15 -14.39
CA ALA A 390 15.88 1.07 -13.99
C ALA A 390 14.87 1.53 -12.92
N GLY A 391 15.29 2.47 -12.06
CA GLY A 391 14.43 3.03 -11.02
C GLY A 391 14.91 4.38 -10.52
N ALA A 392 13.99 5.10 -9.88
CA ALA A 392 14.24 6.43 -9.34
C ALA A 392 13.53 6.61 -8.00
N PHE A 393 14.25 7.18 -7.03
CA PHE A 393 13.73 7.63 -5.75
C PHE A 393 13.90 9.15 -5.64
N LEU A 394 12.91 9.84 -5.07
CA LEU A 394 13.01 11.26 -4.76
C LEU A 394 12.25 11.58 -3.47
N GLU A 395 12.91 12.28 -2.54
CA GLU A 395 12.33 12.90 -1.35
C GLU A 395 12.19 14.42 -1.58
N GLY A 396 11.09 15.00 -1.11
CA GLY A 396 10.89 16.45 -1.15
C GLY A 396 10.70 17.04 -2.56
N GLY A 397 10.42 16.20 -3.56
CA GLY A 397 10.22 16.63 -4.95
C GLY A 397 8.95 17.46 -5.18
N SER A 398 9.00 18.35 -6.17
CA SER A 398 7.80 18.99 -6.70
C SER A 398 7.00 18.05 -7.61
N ARG A 399 5.79 18.45 -8.03
CA ARG A 399 4.97 17.66 -8.97
C ARG A 399 5.72 17.37 -10.27
N ASP A 400 6.30 18.41 -10.86
CA ASP A 400 6.97 18.31 -12.17
C ASP A 400 8.23 17.45 -12.07
N GLU A 401 8.91 17.47 -10.92
CA GLU A 401 10.07 16.60 -10.66
C GLU A 401 9.68 15.14 -10.52
N TYR A 402 8.59 14.83 -9.80
CA TYR A 402 8.09 13.46 -9.73
C TYR A 402 7.65 12.93 -11.09
N GLU A 403 7.02 13.79 -11.89
CA GLU A 403 6.65 13.45 -13.27
C GLU A 403 7.91 13.18 -14.10
N ALA A 404 8.91 14.06 -14.04
CA ALA A 404 10.17 13.92 -14.75
C ALA A 404 10.90 12.60 -14.41
N ILE A 405 11.06 12.26 -13.12
CA ILE A 405 11.73 11.00 -12.74
C ILE A 405 10.92 9.77 -13.17
N SER A 406 9.58 9.85 -13.21
CA SER A 406 8.74 8.75 -13.67
C SER A 406 8.91 8.50 -15.18
N VAL A 407 9.07 9.58 -15.96
CA VAL A 407 9.26 9.52 -17.42
C VAL A 407 10.60 8.89 -17.78
N VAL A 408 11.69 9.27 -17.11
CA VAL A 408 13.02 8.70 -17.40
C VAL A 408 13.11 7.23 -17.05
N VAL A 409 12.44 6.79 -15.98
CA VAL A 409 12.32 5.37 -15.62
C VAL A 409 11.50 4.62 -16.67
N TRP A 410 10.33 5.15 -17.04
CA TRP A 410 9.45 4.55 -18.05
C TRP A 410 10.16 4.35 -19.40
N ARG A 411 10.93 5.35 -19.83
CA ARG A 411 11.70 5.33 -21.09
C ARG A 411 12.97 4.46 -21.01
N LYS A 412 13.33 3.96 -19.82
CA LYS A 412 14.66 3.37 -19.55
C LYS A 412 15.77 4.27 -20.11
N ALA A 413 15.75 5.55 -19.75
CA ALA A 413 16.63 6.58 -20.29
C ALA A 413 18.10 6.14 -20.22
N LYS A 414 18.87 6.41 -21.27
CA LYS A 414 20.27 6.00 -21.35
C LYS A 414 21.12 6.94 -20.50
N VAL A 415 22.02 6.38 -19.71
CA VAL A 415 23.00 7.15 -18.94
C VAL A 415 24.26 7.30 -19.78
N ALA A 416 24.54 8.50 -20.28
CA ALA A 416 25.74 8.80 -21.06
C ALA A 416 26.91 9.25 -20.15
N ASN A 417 26.61 10.02 -19.10
CA ASN A 417 27.56 10.50 -18.13
C ASN A 417 27.04 10.24 -16.70
N ILE A 418 27.78 9.48 -15.91
CA ILE A 418 27.41 9.13 -14.53
C ILE A 418 27.58 10.34 -13.60
N GLU A 419 28.63 11.14 -13.78
CA GLU A 419 28.90 12.32 -12.95
C GLU A 419 27.76 13.34 -13.07
N GLU A 420 27.11 13.42 -14.22
CA GLU A 420 25.94 14.25 -14.45
C GLU A 420 24.74 13.82 -13.58
N LEU A 421 24.54 12.52 -13.36
CA LEU A 421 23.46 12.03 -12.50
C LEU A 421 23.67 12.42 -11.04
N GLU A 422 24.91 12.37 -10.55
CA GLU A 422 25.23 12.68 -9.14
C GLU A 422 25.15 14.18 -8.85
N ILE A 423 25.62 15.01 -9.79
CA ILE A 423 25.65 16.48 -9.63
C ILE A 423 24.29 17.10 -9.99
N GLN A 424 23.64 16.62 -11.04
CA GLN A 424 22.49 17.27 -11.68
C GLN A 424 21.29 16.33 -11.89
N GLY A 425 21.12 15.30 -11.05
CA GLY A 425 20.13 14.23 -11.26
C GLY A 425 18.68 14.68 -11.52
N LEU A 426 18.22 15.80 -10.94
CA LEU A 426 16.90 16.37 -11.27
C LEU A 426 16.88 17.11 -12.60
N ALA A 427 17.92 17.88 -12.91
CA ALA A 427 18.02 18.59 -14.19
C ALA A 427 18.10 17.58 -15.35
N PHE A 428 18.86 16.49 -15.17
CA PHE A 428 18.88 15.34 -16.08
C PHE A 428 17.46 14.84 -16.36
N ALA A 429 16.66 14.53 -15.33
CA ALA A 429 15.31 14.03 -15.53
C ALA A 429 14.39 15.03 -16.22
N ILE A 430 14.47 16.31 -15.84
CA ILE A 430 13.66 17.36 -16.46
C ILE A 430 13.99 17.47 -17.95
N GLN A 431 15.27 17.53 -18.30
CA GLN A 431 15.73 17.62 -19.68
C GLN A 431 15.31 16.39 -20.50
N GLU A 432 15.58 15.17 -20.01
CA GLU A 432 15.21 13.92 -20.69
C GLU A 432 13.69 13.74 -20.83
N SER A 433 12.91 14.25 -19.87
CA SER A 433 11.45 14.18 -19.93
C SER A 433 10.85 15.08 -21.02
N GLN A 434 11.56 16.17 -21.37
CA GLN A 434 11.14 17.14 -22.38
C GLN A 434 11.57 16.77 -23.80
N MET A 435 12.54 15.86 -23.97
CA MET A 435 12.96 15.39 -25.30
C MET A 435 11.80 14.67 -26.00
N GLU A 436 11.57 14.99 -27.28
CA GLU A 436 10.63 14.26 -28.13
C GLU A 436 11.02 12.78 -28.18
N ALA A 437 10.05 11.91 -27.95
CA ALA A 437 10.30 10.47 -28.03
C ALA A 437 10.64 10.13 -29.50
N PRO A 438 11.72 9.37 -29.77
CA PRO A 438 11.96 8.88 -31.11
C PRO A 438 10.75 8.05 -31.55
N ASP A 439 10.34 8.29 -32.80
CA ASP A 439 9.14 7.77 -33.45
C ASP A 439 9.14 6.23 -33.41
N SER A 440 8.60 5.66 -32.33
CA SER A 440 8.71 4.24 -31.99
C SER A 440 7.39 3.49 -32.13
N GLY A 441 6.40 4.07 -32.84
CA GLY A 441 5.08 3.44 -33.05
C GLY A 441 4.27 3.21 -31.76
N LEU A 442 4.82 3.54 -30.59
CA LEU A 442 4.15 3.64 -29.30
C LEU A 442 3.43 4.99 -29.25
N ALA A 443 2.33 5.10 -30.00
CA ALA A 443 1.41 6.21 -29.84
C ALA A 443 1.00 6.31 -28.36
N MET A 444 1.31 7.45 -27.73
CA MET A 444 0.76 7.80 -26.42
C MET A 444 -0.76 7.88 -26.55
N VAL A 445 -1.46 6.80 -26.23
CA VAL A 445 -2.90 6.85 -25.99
C VAL A 445 -3.07 7.49 -24.61
N GLY A 446 -3.13 8.82 -24.60
CA GLY A 446 -3.39 9.66 -23.43
C GLY A 446 -2.12 10.15 -22.73
N LYS A 447 -2.08 11.45 -22.39
CA LYS A 447 -1.16 11.97 -21.38
C LYS A 447 -1.28 11.05 -20.17
N PRO A 448 -0.18 10.49 -19.69
CA PRO A 448 -0.31 9.61 -18.58
C PRO A 448 -0.66 10.42 -17.33
N THR A 449 -1.86 10.20 -16.82
CA THR A 449 -2.31 10.70 -15.53
C THR A 449 -1.58 9.91 -14.43
N TYR A 450 -0.27 10.12 -14.32
CA TYR A 450 0.57 9.48 -13.32
C TYR A 450 0.39 10.20 -11.96
N ALA A 451 0.09 9.39 -10.94
CA ALA A 451 0.32 9.64 -9.51
C ALA A 451 -0.24 10.90 -8.80
N TRP A 452 -0.94 11.84 -9.45
CA TRP A 452 -1.42 13.06 -8.75
C TRP A 452 -2.53 12.84 -7.70
N HIS A 453 -2.96 11.61 -7.64
CA HIS A 453 -4.21 11.16 -7.10
C HIS A 453 -4.08 10.81 -5.60
N ALA A 454 -2.88 10.44 -5.14
CA ALA A 454 -2.59 10.24 -3.71
C ALA A 454 -2.38 11.54 -2.92
N THR A 455 -2.26 12.70 -3.59
CA THR A 455 -1.79 13.93 -2.95
C THR A 455 -2.90 14.79 -2.36
N VAL A 456 -4.08 14.91 -3.01
CA VAL A 456 -5.09 15.91 -2.59
C VAL A 456 -6.04 15.37 -1.51
N GLY A 457 -6.37 14.07 -1.53
CA GLY A 457 -7.22 13.45 -0.50
C GLY A 457 -6.69 13.59 0.95
N VAL A 458 -5.36 13.74 1.11
CA VAL A 458 -4.71 13.98 2.42
C VAL A 458 -4.48 15.47 2.67
N VAL A 459 -4.39 16.32 1.64
CA VAL A 459 -4.33 17.78 1.80
C VAL A 459 -5.59 18.30 2.51
N ALA A 460 -6.76 17.71 2.26
CA ALA A 460 -7.97 18.03 3.01
C ALA A 460 -7.83 17.76 4.53
N ALA A 461 -7.08 16.73 4.94
CA ALA A 461 -6.83 16.44 6.35
C ALA A 461 -5.73 17.34 6.96
N VAL A 462 -4.69 17.68 6.19
CA VAL A 462 -3.59 18.54 6.65
C VAL A 462 -4.01 20.02 6.70
N SER A 463 -4.86 20.48 5.80
CA SER A 463 -5.38 21.86 5.81
C SER A 463 -6.26 22.13 7.05
N ILE A 464 -6.97 21.13 7.57
CA ILE A 464 -7.73 21.26 8.83
C ILE A 464 -6.79 21.31 10.04
N ALA A 465 -5.68 20.56 10.04
CA ALA A 465 -4.68 20.59 11.11
C ALA A 465 -3.90 21.92 11.15
N ALA A 466 -3.58 22.52 10.00
CA ALA A 466 -2.93 23.84 9.93
C ALA A 466 -3.84 24.97 10.45
N ILE A 467 -5.16 24.90 10.16
CA ILE A 467 -6.15 25.85 10.68
C ILE A 467 -6.35 25.64 12.20
N GLY A 468 -6.40 24.39 12.69
CA GLY A 468 -6.48 24.07 14.11
C GLY A 468 -5.27 24.58 14.92
N TYR A 469 -4.06 24.39 14.39
CA TYR A 469 -2.82 24.91 14.99
C TYR A 469 -2.80 26.44 15.05
N TRP A 470 -3.29 27.13 14.02
CA TRP A 470 -3.34 28.59 13.97
C TRP A 470 -4.42 29.17 14.92
N TYR A 471 -5.60 28.55 14.99
CA TYR A 471 -6.66 28.96 15.91
C TYR A 471 -6.33 28.67 17.38
N GLY A 472 -5.68 27.55 17.68
CA GLY A 472 -5.21 27.19 19.03
C GLY A 472 -4.18 28.18 19.59
N ARG A 473 -3.36 28.79 18.72
CA ARG A 473 -2.36 29.79 19.12
C ARG A 473 -2.98 31.16 19.42
N LYS A 474 -4.13 31.49 18.82
CA LYS A 474 -4.83 32.78 19.04
C LYS A 474 -5.64 32.82 20.34
N ARG A 475 -6.09 31.67 20.87
CA ARG A 475 -6.82 31.57 22.15
C ARG A 475 -5.94 31.57 23.40
N ARG A 476 -4.61 31.50 23.28
CA ARG A 476 -3.66 31.62 24.42
C ARG A 476 -3.16 33.05 24.64
N ARG A 477 -3.79 34.04 24.01
CA ARG A 477 -3.41 35.46 24.09
C ARG A 477 -4.52 36.41 24.58
N TRP A 478 -5.56 35.86 25.20
CA TRP A 478 -6.56 36.61 25.95
C TRP A 478 -6.85 35.91 27.26
#